data_AF-A0A8W8IU56-F1
#
_entry.id   AF-A0A8W8IU56-F1
#
_cell.length_a   1.000
_cell.length_b   1.000
_cell.length_c   1.000
_cell.angle_alpha   90.00
_cell.angle_beta   90.00
_cell.angle_gamma   90.00
#
_symmetry.space_group_name_H-M   'P 1'
#
loop_
_entity.id
_entity.type
_entity.pdbx_description
1 polymer ?
#
loop_
_entity_poly.entity_id
_entity_poly.type
_entity_poly.pdbx_seq_one_letter_code
_entity_poly.pdbx_strand_id
1 'polypeptide(L)' 'KHCSMEHQGGWWFKNCERACLNGPYLKSAKITWISINWYAFGNENRALKKASMMIRSKN' A
#
# COMPACT_ATOMS: atom_id res chain seq x y z
N LYS A 1 9.59 7.91 13.84
CA LYS A 1 9.50 6.77 12.90
C LYS A 1 9.35 7.32 11.49
N HIS A 2 10.13 6.85 10.52
CA HIS A 2 10.13 7.41 9.17
C HIS A 2 9.50 6.42 8.19
N CYS A 3 8.16 6.38 8.17
CA CYS A 3 7.40 5.35 7.45
C CYS A 3 7.71 5.32 5.95
N SER A 4 7.98 6.46 5.32
CA SER A 4 8.40 6.50 3.91
C SER A 4 9.66 5.66 3.65
N MET A 5 10.65 5.73 4.55
CA MET A 5 11.87 4.92 4.45
C MET A 5 11.62 3.44 4.76
N GLU A 6 10.79 3.15 5.77
CA GLU A 6 10.47 1.77 6.19
C GLU A 6 9.65 1.01 5.14
N HIS A 7 8.65 1.66 4.54
CA HIS A 7 7.75 1.07 3.55
C HIS A 7 8.22 1.27 2.10
N GLN A 8 9.34 1.96 1.91
CA GLN A 8 9.99 2.18 0.62
C GLN A 8 9.06 2.81 -0.43
N GLY A 9 8.27 3.81 -0.01
CA GLY A 9 7.28 4.45 -0.87
C GLY A 9 6.69 5.71 -0.25
N GLY A 10 6.14 6.59 -1.10
CA GLY A 10 5.46 7.81 -0.65
C GLY A 10 3.96 7.58 -0.46
N TRP A 11 3.42 7.91 0.71
CA TRP A 11 1.99 7.75 1.03
C TRP A 11 1.55 8.79 2.06
N TRP A 12 0.23 8.91 2.26
CA TRP A 12 -0.33 9.66 3.38
C TRP A 12 -0.22 8.85 4.68
N PHE A 13 1.02 8.73 5.17
CA PHE A 13 1.32 7.98 6.37
C PHE A 13 0.81 8.70 7.64
N LYS A 14 0.29 7.92 8.58
CA LYS A 14 -0.03 8.37 9.95
C LYS A 14 0.82 7.59 10.95
N ASN A 15 0.27 6.54 11.56
CA ASN A 15 1.04 5.53 12.29
C ASN A 15 1.55 4.47 11.29
N CYS A 16 2.35 4.96 10.32
CA CYS A 16 2.64 4.29 9.07
C CYS A 16 1.36 4.00 8.27
N GLU A 17 0.95 2.75 8.08
CA GLU A 17 -0.04 2.43 7.06
C GLU A 17 -0.97 1.27 7.44
N ARG A 18 -2.19 1.33 6.88
CA ARG A 18 -3.11 0.18 6.70
C ARG A 18 -3.43 -0.05 5.22
N ALA A 19 -2.86 0.79 4.37
CA ALA A 19 -2.81 0.65 2.93
C ALA A 19 -1.61 1.46 2.46
N CYS A 20 -0.85 0.94 1.50
CA CYS A 20 0.20 1.66 0.80
C CYS A 20 0.18 1.20 -0.66
N LEU A 21 -0.49 1.95 -1.54
CA LEU A 21 -0.56 1.58 -2.96
C LEU A 21 0.69 1.98 -3.76
N ASN A 22 1.60 2.72 -3.12
CA ASN A 22 2.86 3.20 -3.67
C ASN A 22 4.09 2.47 -3.09
N GLY A 23 3.87 1.36 -2.39
CA GLY A 23 4.96 0.50 -1.91
C GLY A 23 5.61 -0.30 -3.05
N PRO A 24 6.70 -1.03 -2.77
CA PRO A 24 7.38 -1.81 -3.79
C PRO A 24 6.48 -2.94 -4.33
N TYR A 25 6.57 -3.19 -5.63
CA TYR A 25 5.89 -4.33 -6.25
C TYR A 25 6.60 -5.64 -5.91
N LEU A 26 5.84 -6.66 -5.51
CA LEU A 26 6.35 -8.01 -5.24
C LEU A 26 5.83 -9.01 -6.28
N LYS A 27 6.71 -9.90 -6.75
CA LYS A 27 6.38 -10.95 -7.75
C LYS A 27 5.41 -12.01 -7.21
N SER A 28 5.23 -12.09 -5.90
CA SER A 28 4.32 -13.03 -5.25
C SER A 28 3.52 -12.35 -4.14
N ALA A 29 2.37 -12.94 -3.81
CA ALA A 29 1.43 -12.42 -2.83
C ALA A 29 1.89 -12.66 -1.37
N LYS A 30 3.08 -12.15 -1.03
CA LYS A 30 3.65 -12.23 0.33
C LYS A 30 2.86 -11.36 1.30
N ILE A 31 2.79 -11.78 2.56
CA ILE A 31 2.23 -10.97 3.65
C ILE A 31 3.36 -10.09 4.20
N THR A 32 3.30 -8.79 3.93
CA THR A 32 4.30 -7.81 4.38
C THR A 32 3.79 -6.38 4.21
N TRP A 33 4.15 -5.50 5.14
CA TRP A 33 3.88 -4.05 5.03
C TRP A 33 4.75 -3.34 4.00
N ILE A 34 5.82 -3.98 3.53
CA ILE A 34 6.73 -3.44 2.51
C ILE A 34 6.27 -3.98 1.14
N SER A 35 5.09 -3.55 0.72
CA SER A 35 4.51 -3.92 -0.57
C SER A 35 3.37 -2.98 -0.97
N ILE A 36 2.92 -3.07 -2.22
CA ILE A 36 1.60 -2.56 -2.61
C ILE A 36 0.54 -3.34 -1.83
N ASN A 37 -0.12 -2.72 -0.85
CA ASN A 37 -1.06 -3.45 0.02
C ASN A 37 -2.26 -2.60 0.48
N TRP A 38 -3.30 -3.29 0.95
CA TRP A 38 -4.49 -2.69 1.57
C TRP A 38 -5.10 -3.65 2.60
N TYR A 39 -4.82 -3.45 3.89
CA TYR A 39 -5.26 -4.32 4.98
C TYR A 39 -6.78 -4.58 4.98
N ALA A 40 -7.59 -3.53 4.83
CA ALA A 40 -9.05 -3.66 4.86
C ALA A 40 -9.64 -4.48 3.69
N PHE A 41 -8.88 -4.73 2.62
CA PHE A 41 -9.34 -5.54 1.48
C PHE A 41 -9.26 -7.05 1.75
N GLY A 42 -8.32 -7.49 2.60
CA GLY A 42 -8.09 -8.92 2.88
C GLY A 42 -7.91 -9.28 4.35
N ASN A 43 -8.05 -8.32 5.27
CA ASN A 43 -7.71 -8.43 6.70
C ASN A 43 -6.25 -8.86 6.98
N GLU A 44 -5.37 -8.65 5.99
CA GLU A 44 -3.94 -8.95 6.04
C GLU A 44 -3.20 -8.02 5.07
N ASN A 45 -1.91 -7.79 5.31
CA ASN A 45 -1.08 -6.96 4.42
C ASN A 45 -0.50 -7.80 3.28
N ARG A 46 -1.38 -8.43 2.50
CA ARG A 46 -0.99 -9.24 1.35
C ARG A 46 -0.64 -8.33 0.17
N ALA A 47 0.52 -8.59 -0.44
CA ALA A 47 0.98 -7.86 -1.61
C ALA A 47 0.01 -8.02 -2.79
N LEU A 48 -0.45 -6.90 -3.32
CA LEU A 48 -1.36 -6.80 -4.44
C LEU A 48 -0.60 -6.86 -5.77
N LYS A 49 -1.18 -7.56 -6.74
CA LYS A 49 -0.63 -7.66 -8.11
C LYS A 49 -0.79 -6.36 -8.91
N LYS A 50 -1.81 -5.57 -8.60
CA LYS A 50 -2.13 -4.32 -9.29
C LYS A 50 -2.87 -3.38 -8.35
N ALA A 51 -2.57 -2.10 -8.46
CA ALA A 51 -3.37 -1.02 -7.87
C ALA A 51 -3.50 0.10 -8.91
N SER A 52 -4.62 0.81 -8.88
CA SER A 52 -4.83 1.99 -9.72
C SER A 52 -5.71 2.96 -8.95
N MET A 53 -5.26 4.20 -8.84
CA MET A 53 -6.01 5.29 -8.23
C MET A 53 -6.49 6.21 -9.35
N MET A 54 -7.79 6.47 -9.41
CA MET A 54 -8.39 7.34 -10.42
C MET A 54 -9.34 8.29 -9.73
N ILE A 55 -9.48 9.50 -10.30
CA ILE A 55 -10.48 10.48 -9.87
C ILE A 55 -11.47 10.69 -11.01
N ARG A 56 -12.70 11.05 -10.67
CA ARG A 56 -13.71 11.51 -11.62
C ARG A 56 -14.26 12.84 -11.12
N SER A 57 -14.63 13.72 -12.05
CA SER A 57 -15.45 14.89 -11.72
C SER A 57 -16.66 14.45 -10.89
N LYS A 58 -17.00 15.26 -9.89
CA LYS A 58 -18.21 15.06 -9.07
C LYS A 58 -19.48 15.38 -9.86
N ASN A 59 -19.36 16.28 -10.83
CA ASN A 59 -20.43 16.77 -11.69
C ASN A 59 -20.51 15.92 -12.94
#